data_AF-A0AAV6AWE4-F1
#
_entry.id   AF-A0AAV6AWE4-F1
#
_cell.length_a   1.000
_cell.length_b   1.000
_cell.length_c   1.000
_cell.angle_alpha   90.00
_cell.angle_beta   90.00
_cell.angle_gamma   90.00
#
_symmetry.space_group_name_H-M   'P 1'
#
loop_
_entity.id
_entity.type
_entity.pdbx_description
1 polymer ?
#
loop_
_entity_poly.entity_id
_entity_poly.type
_entity_poly.pdbx_seq_one_letter_code
_entity_poly.pdbx_strand_id
1 'polypeptide(L)' 'MLPDEQTAPEQFEAFRRMSPERRLALAERLYWSARELKAAGLRALHQDWSEEQVAGEVTRLFTHART' A
#
# COMPACT_ATOMS: atom_id res chain seq x y z
N MET A 1 16.16 -0.27 4.21
CA MET A 1 15.49 -1.50 3.74
C MET A 1 16.01 -2.65 4.56
N LEU A 2 15.13 -3.31 5.30
CA LEU A 2 15.40 -4.59 5.94
C LEU A 2 15.59 -5.69 4.87
N PRO A 3 16.26 -6.81 5.18
CA PRO A 3 16.52 -7.87 4.21
C PRO A 3 15.28 -8.43 3.53
N ASP A 4 14.16 -8.50 4.24
CA ASP A 4 12.84 -8.94 3.79
C ASP A 4 12.07 -7.88 2.98
N GLU A 5 12.51 -6.62 3.00
CA GLU A 5 11.96 -5.53 2.17
C GLU A 5 12.57 -5.51 0.75
N GLN A 6 13.53 -6.38 0.45
CA GLN A 6 14.16 -6.47 -0.87
C GLN A 6 13.35 -7.36 -1.81
N THR A 7 12.92 -6.81 -2.93
CA THR A 7 12.29 -7.59 -4.01
C THR A 7 13.27 -8.62 -4.55
N ALA A 8 12.89 -9.90 -4.49
CA ALA A 8 13.70 -10.99 -5.01
C ALA A 8 13.84 -10.92 -6.55
N PRO A 9 14.97 -11.36 -7.15
CA PRO A 9 15.15 -11.39 -8.60
C PRO A 9 14.02 -12.11 -9.35
N GLU A 10 13.49 -13.20 -8.80
CA GLU A 10 12.38 -13.95 -9.40
C GLU A 10 11.11 -13.10 -9.52
N GLN A 11 10.87 -12.22 -8.56
CA GLN A 11 9.70 -11.34 -8.56
C GLN A 11 9.81 -10.27 -9.64
N PHE A 12 11.02 -9.74 -9.91
CA PHE A 12 11.24 -8.84 -11.04
C PHE A 12 10.98 -9.52 -12.38
N GLU A 13 11.46 -10.74 -12.56
CA GLU A 13 11.23 -11.51 -13.79
C GLU A 13 9.74 -11.83 -13.98
N ALA A 14 9.01 -12.13 -12.90
CA ALA A 14 7.57 -12.29 -12.95
C ALA A 14 6.87 -11.00 -13.44
N PHE A 15 7.24 -9.83 -12.90
CA PHE A 15 6.66 -8.54 -13.32
C PHE A 15 7.02 -8.16 -14.76
N ARG A 16 8.22 -8.51 -15.25
CA ARG A 16 8.65 -8.26 -16.63
C ARG A 16 7.85 -9.08 -17.65
N ARG A 17 7.41 -10.28 -17.27
CA ARG A 17 6.60 -11.16 -18.12
C ARG A 17 5.11 -10.81 -18.15
N MET A 18 4.64 -9.96 -17.23
CA MET A 18 3.25 -9.51 -17.24
C MET A 18 2.97 -8.60 -18.43
N SER A 19 1.76 -8.72 -19.00
CA SER A 19 1.28 -7.71 -19.93
C SER A 19 1.16 -6.35 -19.22
N PRO A 20 1.29 -5.22 -19.95
CA PRO A 20 1.14 -3.89 -19.36
C PRO A 20 -0.17 -3.71 -18.60
N GLU A 21 -1.29 -4.22 -19.13
CA GLU A 21 -2.61 -4.12 -18.53
C GLU A 21 -2.68 -4.89 -17.21
N ARG A 22 -2.13 -6.11 -17.19
CA ARG A 22 -2.09 -6.93 -15.97
C ARG A 22 -1.22 -6.29 -14.90
N ARG A 23 -0.08 -5.71 -15.30
CA ARG A 23 0.83 -5.03 -14.39
C ARG A 23 0.19 -3.79 -13.77
N LEU A 24 -0.54 -3.01 -14.56
CA LEU A 24 -1.30 -1.86 -14.07
C LEU A 24 -2.38 -2.27 -13.08
N ALA A 25 -3.21 -3.27 -13.45
CA ALA A 25 -4.26 -3.78 -12.57
C ALA A 25 -3.70 -4.33 -11.24
N LEU A 26 -2.52 -4.96 -11.26
CA LEU A 26 -1.86 -5.41 -10.04
C LEU A 26 -1.36 -4.25 -9.18
N ALA A 27 -0.75 -3.22 -9.79
CA ALA A 27 -0.30 -2.03 -9.08
C ALA A 27 -1.46 -1.28 -8.42
N GLU A 28 -2.59 -1.13 -9.10
CA GLU A 28 -3.80 -0.51 -8.53
C GLU A 28 -4.33 -1.29 -7.32
N ARG A 29 -4.40 -2.62 -7.42
CA ARG A 29 -4.82 -3.46 -6.29
C ARG A 29 -3.88 -3.30 -5.10
N LEU A 30 -2.57 -3.31 -5.34
CA LEU A 30 -1.58 -3.11 -4.28
C LEU A 30 -1.75 -1.75 -3.60
N TYR A 31 -1.99 -0.69 -4.40
CA TYR A 31 -2.24 0.65 -3.88
C TYR A 31 -3.44 0.68 -2.92
N TRP A 32 -4.57 0.09 -3.30
CA TRP A 32 -5.76 0.06 -2.44
C TRP A 32 -5.56 -0.83 -1.21
N SER A 33 -4.98 -2.02 -1.35
CA SER A 33 -4.72 -2.91 -0.22
C SER A 33 -3.78 -2.28 0.82
N ALA A 34 -2.77 -1.51 0.37
CA ALA A 34 -1.90 -0.79 1.30
C ALA A 34 -2.65 0.27 2.12
N ARG A 35 -3.63 0.96 1.51
CA ARG A 35 -4.47 1.95 2.21
C ARG A 35 -5.42 1.28 3.20
N GLU A 36 -6.01 0.15 2.84
CA GLU A 36 -6.87 -0.65 3.74
C GLU A 36 -6.08 -1.14 4.96
N LEU A 37 -4.88 -1.68 4.74
CA LEU A 37 -4.01 -2.12 5.82
C LEU A 37 -3.63 -0.95 6.75
N LYS A 38 -3.33 0.22 6.18
CA LYS A 38 -3.06 1.42 6.97
C LYS A 38 -4.27 1.86 7.78
N ALA A 39 -5.47 1.87 7.17
CA ALA A 39 -6.71 2.21 7.86
C ALA A 39 -6.98 1.26 9.04
N ALA A 40 -6.79 -0.05 8.84
CA ALA A 40 -6.95 -1.04 9.91
C ALA A 40 -5.97 -0.79 11.08
N GLY A 41 -4.71 -0.47 10.77
CA GLY A 41 -3.73 -0.09 11.79
C GLY A 41 -4.11 1.19 12.55
N LEU A 42 -4.62 2.21 11.85
CA LEU A 42 -5.09 3.44 12.48
C LEU A 42 -6.28 3.20 13.40
N ARG A 43 -7.28 2.41 12.97
CA ARG A 43 -8.41 2.03 13.84
C ARG A 43 -7.96 1.29 15.10
N ALA A 44 -6.95 0.43 14.98
CA ALA A 44 -6.41 -0.31 16.13
C ALA A 44 -5.68 0.62 17.13
N LEU A 45 -4.97 1.63 16.64
CA LEU A 45 -4.20 2.58 17.46
C LEU A 45 -5.04 3.75 18.00
N HIS A 46 -6.11 4.12 17.29
CA HIS A 46 -6.97 5.27 17.58
C HIS A 46 -8.44 4.83 17.64
N GLN A 47 -8.82 4.13 18.70
CA GLN A 47 -10.16 3.57 18.87
C GLN A 47 -11.27 4.64 19.01
N ASP A 48 -10.90 5.87 19.36
CA ASP A 48 -11.77 7.02 19.53
C ASP A 48 -12.02 7.81 18.24
N TRP A 49 -11.27 7.51 17.17
CA TRP A 49 -11.42 8.22 15.90
C TRP A 49 -12.66 7.76 15.13
N SER A 50 -13.31 8.72 14.48
CA SER A 50 -14.34 8.44 13.48
C SER A 50 -13.71 7.88 12.20
N GLU A 51 -14.53 7.20 11.38
CA GLU A 51 -14.10 6.71 10.07
C GLU A 51 -13.63 7.84 9.14
N GLU A 52 -14.18 9.05 9.28
CA GLU A 52 -13.74 10.22 8.52
C GLU A 52 -12.33 10.67 8.92
N GLN A 53 -12.02 10.66 10.22
CA GLN A 53 -10.67 10.97 10.72
C GLN A 53 -9.65 9.93 10.22
N VAL A 54 -10.01 8.64 10.26
CA VAL A 54 -9.17 7.56 9.70
C VAL A 54 -8.94 7.76 8.19
N ALA A 55 -10.00 8.02 7.42
CA ALA A 55 -9.89 8.21 5.97
C ALA A 55 -9.05 9.46 5.60
N GLY A 56 -9.22 10.55 6.35
CA GLY A 56 -8.42 11.78 6.20
C GLY A 56 -6.95 11.55 6.50
N GLU A 57 -6.65 10.79 7.56
CA GLU A 57 -5.29 10.42 7.94
C GLU A 57 -4.60 9.54 6.89
N VAL A 58 -5.28 8.48 6.43
CA VAL A 58 -4.77 7.62 5.34
C VAL A 58 -4.46 8.47 4.11
N THR A 59 -5.33 9.42 3.78
CA THR A 59 -5.10 10.35 2.68
C THR A 59 -3.88 11.21 2.89
N ARG A 60 -3.73 11.83 4.06
CA ARG A 60 -2.54 12.62 4.37
C ARG A 60 -1.26 11.79 4.26
N LEU A 61 -1.24 10.60 4.84
CA LEU A 61 -0.05 9.73 4.86
C LEU A 61 0.40 9.31 3.46
N PHE A 62 -0.52 8.92 2.58
CA PHE A 62 -0.18 8.49 1.23
C PHE A 62 0.10 9.65 0.26
N THR A 63 -0.42 10.86 0.54
CA THR A 63 -0.08 12.07 -0.24
C THR A 63 1.26 12.66 0.17
N HIS A 64 1.65 12.54 1.44
CA HIS A 64 2.86 13.16 1.98
C HIS A 64 3.94 12.12 2.35
N ALA A 65 3.83 10.89 1.85
CA ALA A 65 4.85 9.88 2.05
C ALA A 65 6.19 10.39 1.48
N ARG A 66 7.19 10.53 2.36
CA ARG A 66 8.57 10.86 1.96
C ARG A 66 9.43 9.61 2.03
N THR A 67 10.39 9.53 1.13
CA THR A 67 11.42 8.48 1.04
C THR A 67 12.49 8.61 2.12
#